data_AF-A0A2K3JVK4-F1
#
_entry.id   AF-A0A2K3JVK4-F1
#
_cell.length_a   1.000
_cell.length_b   1.000
_cell.length_c   1.000
_cell.angle_alpha   90.00
_cell.angle_beta   90.00
_cell.angle_gamma   90.00
#
_symmetry.space_group_name_H-M   'P 1'
#
loop_
_entity.id
_entity.type
_entity.pdbx_description
1 polymer ?
#
loop_
_entity_poly.entity_id
_entity_poly.type
_entity_poly.pdbx_seq_one_letter_code
_entity_poly.pdbx_strand_id
1 'polypeptide(L)'
;MFIEEVMELVELNPLRNSLIGLPGVNGLSTEQRKRLTIAVELVANPSIIFMDEPTSGLDARAAAIVMRTVRNTVDTGRTVVCTIHQPSIDIFEAFDELFLMKRGGQEVYVGPLGRHSSQLIKYFESIEGVSKIKDGYNPATWMLEVTSSAQELTLGVDFHDIYKNSDLYR
;
A
#
# COMPACT_ATOMS: atom_id res chain seq x y z
N MET A 1 -15.43 14.07 -21.76
CA MET A 1 -15.01 14.83 -20.57
C MET A 1 -14.49 13.86 -19.54
N PHE A 2 -15.35 13.05 -18.92
CA PHE A 2 -14.95 12.09 -17.90
C PHE A 2 -13.91 11.02 -18.33
N ILE A 3 -14.02 10.44 -19.54
CA ILE A 3 -13.03 9.46 -20.02
C ILE A 3 -11.63 10.10 -20.17
N GLU A 4 -11.55 11.36 -20.60
CA GLU A 4 -10.26 12.06 -20.76
C GLU A 4 -9.60 12.29 -19.39
N GLU A 5 -10.40 12.66 -18.38
CA GLU A 5 -9.93 12.82 -17.00
C GLU A 5 -9.41 11.50 -16.43
N VAL A 6 -10.12 10.38 -16.66
CA VAL A 6 -9.66 9.05 -16.24
C VAL A 6 -8.34 8.69 -16.95
N MET A 7 -8.25 8.91 -18.26
CA MET A 7 -7.04 8.63 -19.04
C MET A 7 -5.84 9.47 -18.60
N GLU A 8 -6.07 10.71 -18.15
CA GLU A 8 -5.05 11.57 -17.55
C GLU A 8 -4.63 11.06 -16.17
N LEU A 9 -5.59 10.73 -15.29
CA LEU A 9 -5.34 10.19 -13.94
C LEU A 9 -4.47 8.94 -13.97
N VAL A 10 -4.73 8.03 -14.92
CA VAL A 10 -3.95 6.80 -15.10
C VAL A 10 -2.78 6.94 -16.06
N GLU A 11 -2.47 8.15 -16.52
CA GLU A 11 -1.34 8.46 -17.41
C GLU A 11 -1.30 7.60 -18.71
N LEU A 12 -2.47 7.25 -19.26
CA LEU A 12 -2.60 6.42 -20.46
C LEU A 12 -2.89 7.22 -21.74
N ASN A 13 -2.95 8.55 -21.67
CA ASN A 13 -3.16 9.42 -22.85
C ASN A 13 -2.27 9.07 -24.05
N PRO A 14 -0.95 8.82 -23.90
CA PRO A 14 -0.08 8.44 -25.03
C PRO A 14 -0.46 7.11 -25.70
N LEU A 15 -1.24 6.27 -25.02
CA LEU A 15 -1.59 4.91 -25.41
C LEU A 15 -3.05 4.76 -25.85
N ARG A 16 -3.79 5.88 -25.98
CA ARG A 16 -5.22 5.91 -26.27
C ARG A 16 -5.64 5.07 -27.48
N ASN A 17 -4.83 5.09 -28.54
CA ASN A 17 -5.10 4.38 -29.79
C ASN A 17 -4.22 3.14 -29.96
N SER A 18 -3.50 2.73 -28.91
CA SER A 18 -2.67 1.54 -28.93
C SER A 18 -3.52 0.27 -28.83
N LEU A 19 -3.08 -0.79 -29.51
CA LEU A 19 -3.70 -2.10 -29.36
C LEU A 19 -3.41 -2.66 -27.96
N ILE A 20 -4.46 -3.09 -27.26
CA ILE A 20 -4.31 -3.75 -25.95
C ILE A 20 -3.43 -5.00 -26.10
N GLY A 21 -3.71 -5.85 -27.10
CA GLY A 21 -2.93 -7.06 -27.38
C GLY A 21 -3.11 -8.19 -26.37
N LEU A 22 -2.34 -9.27 -26.52
CA LEU A 22 -2.32 -10.43 -25.63
C LEU A 22 -1.22 -10.31 -24.55
N PRO A 23 -1.50 -10.58 -23.26
CA PRO A 23 -0.51 -10.50 -22.19
C PRO A 23 0.73 -11.34 -22.48
N GLY A 24 1.92 -10.75 -22.32
CA GLY A 24 3.20 -11.42 -22.56
C GLY A 24 3.57 -11.66 -24.03
N VAL A 25 2.70 -11.28 -24.98
CA VAL A 25 2.93 -11.50 -26.42
C VAL A 25 3.09 -10.18 -27.17
N ASN A 26 2.10 -9.27 -27.08
CA ASN A 26 2.11 -7.99 -27.80
C ASN A 26 1.21 -6.94 -27.14
N GLY A 27 1.26 -5.72 -27.69
CA GLY A 27 0.45 -4.59 -27.23
C GLY A 27 0.98 -3.98 -25.94
N LEU A 28 0.10 -3.76 -24.97
CA LEU A 28 0.42 -3.08 -23.72
C LEU A 28 1.31 -3.94 -22.80
N SER A 29 2.24 -3.27 -22.12
CA SER A 29 3.05 -3.87 -21.05
C SER A 29 2.17 -4.28 -19.87
N THR A 30 2.68 -5.16 -19.00
CA THR A 30 1.96 -5.58 -17.77
C THR A 30 1.56 -4.40 -16.89
N GLU A 31 2.46 -3.43 -16.76
CA GLU A 31 2.27 -2.18 -16.03
C GLU A 31 1.12 -1.35 -16.62
N GLN A 32 1.16 -1.11 -17.95
CA GLN A 32 0.12 -0.37 -18.66
C GLN A 32 -1.24 -1.06 -18.59
N ARG A 33 -1.27 -2.40 -18.66
CA ARG A 33 -2.50 -3.18 -18.50
C ARG A 33 -3.11 -3.02 -17.11
N LYS A 34 -2.29 -3.01 -16.05
CA LYS A 34 -2.79 -2.76 -14.69
C LYS A 34 -3.40 -1.37 -14.56
N ARG A 35 -2.74 -0.34 -15.08
CA ARG A 35 -3.32 1.02 -15.13
C ARG A 35 -4.60 1.07 -15.95
N LEU A 36 -4.68 0.31 -17.05
CA LEU A 36 -5.89 0.22 -17.86
C LEU A 36 -7.03 -0.47 -17.09
N THR A 37 -6.75 -1.53 -16.32
CA THR A 37 -7.75 -2.15 -15.45
C THR A 37 -8.26 -1.17 -14.40
N ILE A 38 -7.37 -0.39 -13.77
CA ILE A 38 -7.78 0.68 -12.84
C ILE A 38 -8.68 1.69 -13.57
N ALA A 39 -8.30 2.11 -14.78
CA ALA A 39 -9.11 3.04 -15.58
C ALA A 39 -10.53 2.50 -15.86
N VAL A 40 -10.66 1.21 -16.16
CA VAL A 40 -11.97 0.56 -16.38
C VAL A 40 -12.86 0.67 -15.14
N GLU A 41 -12.30 0.42 -13.95
CA GLU A 41 -13.04 0.55 -12.69
C GLU A 41 -13.39 2.03 -12.38
N LEU A 42 -12.47 2.97 -12.68
CA LEU A 42 -12.69 4.39 -12.46
C LEU A 42 -13.81 4.98 -13.33
N VAL A 43 -14.11 4.38 -14.49
CA VAL A 43 -15.21 4.83 -15.35
C VAL A 43 -16.59 4.65 -14.68
N ALA A 44 -16.70 3.80 -13.66
CA ALA A 44 -17.91 3.71 -12.83
C ALA A 44 -18.06 4.88 -11.85
N ASN A 45 -17.07 5.78 -11.78
CA ASN A 45 -16.97 6.89 -10.83
C ASN A 45 -17.17 6.47 -9.35
N PRO A 46 -16.50 5.42 -8.85
CA PRO A 46 -16.68 4.99 -7.47
C PRO A 46 -16.08 6.00 -6.49
N SER A 47 -16.70 6.12 -5.31
CA SER A 47 -16.14 6.89 -4.19
C SER A 47 -15.14 6.09 -3.35
N ILE A 48 -15.25 4.75 -3.37
CA ILE A 48 -14.39 3.81 -2.65
C ILE A 48 -13.93 2.73 -3.63
N ILE A 49 -12.63 2.45 -3.66
CA ILE A 49 -12.01 1.49 -4.55
C ILE A 49 -11.23 0.48 -3.72
N PHE A 50 -11.44 -0.81 -3.99
CA PHE A 50 -10.67 -1.89 -3.40
C PHE A 50 -9.71 -2.46 -4.44
N MET A 51 -8.43 -2.62 -4.09
CA MET A 51 -7.44 -3.24 -4.97
C MET A 51 -6.72 -4.36 -4.25
N ASP A 52 -6.63 -5.52 -4.90
CA ASP A 52 -5.87 -6.65 -4.37
C ASP A 52 -4.47 -6.68 -5.02
N GLU A 53 -3.44 -6.45 -4.21
CA GLU A 53 -2.03 -6.41 -4.60
C GLU A 53 -1.73 -5.75 -5.96
N PRO A 54 -2.01 -4.44 -6.13
CA PRO A 54 -1.86 -3.75 -7.41
C PRO A 54 -0.43 -3.78 -7.97
N THR A 55 0.58 -4.05 -7.14
CA THR A 55 2.00 -4.13 -7.52
C THR A 55 2.47 -5.54 -7.89
N SER A 56 1.63 -6.57 -7.74
CA SER A 56 2.04 -7.96 -7.99
C SER A 56 2.50 -8.21 -9.43
N GLY A 57 3.61 -8.93 -9.59
CA GLY A 57 4.19 -9.25 -10.90
C GLY A 57 4.86 -8.07 -11.61
N LEU A 58 5.12 -6.96 -10.91
CA LEU A 58 5.84 -5.80 -11.42
C LEU A 58 7.22 -5.68 -10.80
N ASP A 59 8.17 -5.15 -11.56
CA ASP A 59 9.42 -4.63 -10.99
C ASP A 59 9.17 -3.34 -10.20
N ALA A 60 10.18 -2.90 -9.43
CA ALA A 60 10.06 -1.72 -8.56
C ALA A 60 9.65 -0.44 -9.31
N ARG A 61 10.14 -0.24 -10.54
CA ARG A 61 9.83 0.96 -11.33
C ARG A 61 8.39 0.91 -11.81
N ALA A 62 7.96 -0.22 -12.37
CA ALA A 62 6.61 -0.42 -12.83
C ALA A 62 5.59 -0.33 -11.68
N ALA A 63 5.92 -0.91 -10.52
CA ALA A 63 5.10 -0.81 -9.32
C ALA A 63 4.95 0.65 -8.86
N ALA A 64 6.02 1.45 -8.89
CA ALA A 64 5.95 2.87 -8.55
C ALA A 64 5.05 3.68 -9.51
N ILE A 65 5.04 3.36 -10.81
CA ILE A 65 4.15 4.01 -11.79
C ILE A 65 2.68 3.67 -11.50
N VAL A 66 2.37 2.40 -11.22
CA VAL A 66 1.02 1.98 -10.82
C VAL A 66 0.60 2.66 -9.51
N MET A 67 1.46 2.68 -8.50
CA MET A 67 1.14 3.31 -7.22
C MET A 67 1.00 4.83 -7.32
N ARG A 68 1.72 5.50 -8.23
CA ARG A 68 1.48 6.92 -8.54
C ARG A 68 0.07 7.14 -9.10
N THR A 69 -0.39 6.25 -9.98
CA THR A 69 -1.78 6.30 -10.49
C THR A 69 -2.81 6.11 -9.37
N VAL A 70 -2.53 5.19 -8.43
CA VAL A 70 -3.37 5.00 -7.23
C VAL A 70 -3.38 6.28 -6.39
N ARG A 71 -2.22 6.88 -6.14
CA ARG A 71 -2.08 8.14 -5.38
C ARG A 71 -2.86 9.28 -6.03
N ASN A 72 -2.68 9.49 -7.33
CA ASN A 72 -3.44 10.48 -8.12
C ASN A 72 -4.95 10.27 -7.97
N THR A 73 -5.40 9.01 -7.93
CA THR A 73 -6.82 8.68 -7.73
C THR A 73 -7.29 9.12 -6.34
N VAL A 74 -6.53 8.85 -5.28
CA VAL A 74 -6.90 9.28 -3.92
C VAL A 74 -6.93 10.81 -3.82
N ASP A 75 -6.01 11.51 -4.48
CA ASP A 75 -5.91 12.98 -4.45
C ASP A 75 -7.10 13.69 -5.09
N THR A 76 -7.96 12.96 -5.82
CA THR A 76 -9.25 13.47 -6.30
C THR A 76 -10.38 13.43 -5.25
N GLY A 77 -10.09 12.99 -4.02
CA GLY A 77 -11.06 12.83 -2.94
C GLY A 77 -11.73 11.44 -2.89
N ARG A 78 -11.19 10.45 -3.59
CA ARG A 78 -11.66 9.05 -3.54
C ARG A 78 -10.90 8.27 -2.46
N THR A 79 -11.56 7.31 -1.83
CA THR A 79 -10.90 6.40 -0.89
C THR A 79 -10.41 5.16 -1.64
N VAL A 80 -9.14 4.79 -1.44
CA VAL A 80 -8.59 3.52 -1.93
C VAL A 80 -8.17 2.68 -0.75
N VAL A 81 -8.59 1.42 -0.74
CA VAL A 81 -8.11 0.39 0.19
C VAL A 81 -7.42 -0.67 -0.63
N CYS A 82 -6.16 -0.99 -0.32
CA CYS A 82 -5.48 -2.06 -1.01
C CYS A 82 -4.55 -2.89 -0.11
N THR A 83 -4.35 -4.13 -0.53
CA THR A 83 -3.34 -5.02 0.04
C THR A 83 -2.01 -4.79 -0.69
N ILE A 84 -0.89 -4.81 0.02
CA ILE A 84 0.44 -4.76 -0.58
C ILE A 84 1.35 -5.78 0.09
N HIS A 85 1.98 -6.60 -0.73
CA HIS A 85 3.01 -7.53 -0.29
C HIS A 85 4.39 -6.85 -0.35
N GLN A 86 5.01 -6.63 0.80
CA GLN A 86 6.40 -6.15 0.96
C GLN A 86 6.77 -4.95 0.07
N PRO A 87 6.20 -3.75 0.33
CA PRO A 87 6.48 -2.56 -0.47
C PRO A 87 7.92 -2.07 -0.30
N SER A 88 8.45 -1.42 -1.36
CA SER A 88 9.61 -0.55 -1.22
C SER A 88 9.28 0.66 -0.35
N ILE A 89 10.31 1.36 0.15
CA ILE A 89 10.13 2.58 0.95
C ILE A 89 9.26 3.59 0.19
N ASP A 90 9.58 3.87 -1.07
CA ASP A 90 8.84 4.85 -1.88
C ASP A 90 7.35 4.49 -2.04
N ILE A 91 7.02 3.20 -2.15
CA ILE A 91 5.62 2.74 -2.24
C ILE A 91 4.95 2.83 -0.88
N PHE A 92 5.65 2.43 0.19
CA PHE A 92 5.10 2.44 1.53
C PHE A 92 4.77 3.86 2.01
N GLU A 93 5.63 4.81 1.69
CA GLU A 93 5.43 6.24 2.02
C GLU A 93 4.32 6.92 1.21
N ALA A 94 3.74 6.25 0.20
CA ALA A 94 2.58 6.78 -0.53
C ALA A 94 1.24 6.55 0.21
N PHE A 95 1.24 5.73 1.27
CA PHE A 95 0.06 5.41 2.06
C PHE A 95 -0.17 6.44 3.16
N ASP A 96 -1.44 6.80 3.36
CA ASP A 96 -1.86 7.69 4.45
C ASP A 96 -1.96 6.92 5.77
N GLU A 97 -2.59 5.74 5.71
CA GLU A 97 -2.89 4.87 6.84
C GLU A 97 -2.48 3.42 6.54
N LEU A 98 -2.16 2.68 7.60
CA LEU A 98 -1.83 1.27 7.56
C LEU A 98 -2.84 0.48 8.40
N PHE A 99 -3.33 -0.61 7.84
CA PHE A 99 -4.04 -1.67 8.56
C PHE A 99 -3.15 -2.91 8.59
N LEU A 100 -2.46 -3.14 9.71
CA LEU A 100 -1.57 -4.28 9.92
C LEU A 100 -2.27 -5.38 10.74
N MET A 101 -2.21 -6.60 10.23
CA MET A 101 -2.83 -7.77 10.85
C MET A 101 -1.80 -8.87 11.09
N LYS A 102 -2.02 -9.65 12.16
CA LYS A 102 -1.35 -10.94 12.38
C LYS A 102 -2.28 -12.12 12.08
N ARG A 103 -1.70 -13.32 12.09
CA ARG A 103 -2.41 -14.59 11.89
C ARG A 103 -3.60 -14.68 12.85
N GLY A 104 -4.74 -15.15 12.34
CA GLY A 104 -5.99 -15.20 13.10
C GLY A 104 -6.88 -13.97 12.88
N GLY A 105 -6.49 -13.05 12.00
CA GLY A 105 -7.31 -11.89 11.65
C GLY A 105 -7.25 -10.79 12.71
N GLN A 106 -6.21 -10.77 13.53
CA GLN A 106 -6.07 -9.86 14.66
C GLN A 106 -5.31 -8.60 14.26
N GLU A 107 -5.86 -7.45 14.58
CA GLU A 107 -5.24 -6.14 14.37
C GLU A 107 -4.01 -5.98 15.27
N VAL A 108 -2.91 -5.52 14.67
CA VAL A 108 -1.66 -5.22 15.37
C VAL A 108 -1.38 -3.71 15.37
N TYR A 109 -1.85 -3.03 14.33
CA TYR A 109 -1.78 -1.59 14.19
C TYR A 109 -2.82 -1.15 13.16
N VAL A 110 -3.68 -0.20 13.51
CA VAL A 110 -4.48 0.54 12.52
C VAL A 110 -4.29 2.01 12.81
N GLY A 111 -3.79 2.75 11.83
CA GLY A 111 -3.52 4.17 12.04
C GLY A 111 -2.65 4.82 10.97
N PRO A 112 -2.40 6.13 11.10
CA PRO A 112 -1.64 6.90 10.14
C PRO A 112 -0.16 6.52 10.15
N LEU A 113 0.44 6.33 8.98
CA LEU A 113 1.90 6.14 8.89
C LEU A 113 2.65 7.38 9.39
N GLY A 114 2.12 8.55 9.06
CA GLY A 114 2.80 9.83 9.26
C GLY A 114 3.96 10.01 8.26
N ARG A 115 4.50 11.23 8.21
CA ARG A 115 5.63 11.53 7.32
C ARG A 115 6.83 10.65 7.67
N HIS A 116 7.43 9.99 6.67
CA HIS A 116 8.56 9.07 6.87
C HIS A 116 8.24 7.95 7.85
N SER A 117 7.01 7.45 7.81
CA SER A 117 6.48 6.41 8.72
C SER A 117 6.64 6.73 10.21
N SER A 118 6.78 8.01 10.58
CA SER A 118 7.18 8.42 11.92
C SER A 118 6.18 8.04 13.02
N GLN A 119 4.87 8.00 12.73
CA GLN A 119 3.86 7.61 13.72
C GLN A 119 3.89 6.10 13.97
N LEU A 120 3.99 5.31 12.89
CA LEU A 120 4.19 3.86 12.97
C LEU A 120 5.45 3.50 13.77
N ILE A 121 6.59 4.11 13.41
CA ILE A 121 7.87 3.87 14.07
C ILE A 121 7.78 4.22 15.55
N LYS A 122 7.26 5.42 15.89
CA LYS A 122 7.12 5.86 17.28
C LYS A 122 6.22 4.92 18.09
N TYR A 123 5.15 4.39 17.50
CA TYR A 123 4.26 3.44 18.17
C TYR A 123 5.02 2.17 18.56
N PHE A 124 5.66 1.49 17.61
CA PHE A 124 6.36 0.23 17.91
C PHE A 124 7.60 0.42 18.77
N GLU A 125 8.36 1.52 18.59
CA GLU A 125 9.51 1.82 19.46
C GLU A 125 9.14 2.18 20.90
N SER A 126 7.87 2.52 21.17
CA SER A 126 7.39 2.77 22.54
C SER A 126 7.13 1.48 23.33
N ILE A 127 7.05 0.33 22.65
CA ILE A 127 6.82 -0.97 23.27
C ILE A 127 8.16 -1.49 23.80
N GLU A 128 8.18 -1.84 25.09
CA GLU A 128 9.39 -2.32 25.75
C GLU A 128 9.95 -3.58 25.07
N GLY A 129 11.25 -3.56 24.78
CA GLY A 129 11.97 -4.67 24.14
C GLY A 129 11.92 -4.69 22.61
N VAL A 130 11.07 -3.88 21.96
CA VAL A 130 11.11 -3.72 20.49
C VAL A 130 12.40 -3.03 20.06
N SER A 131 13.11 -3.62 19.10
CA SER A 131 14.33 -3.04 18.54
C SER A 131 14.04 -1.82 17.70
N LYS A 132 14.74 -0.72 17.96
CA LYS A 132 14.67 0.50 17.16
C LYS A 132 15.01 0.28 15.69
N ILE A 133 14.35 1.04 14.82
CA ILE A 133 14.65 0.99 13.38
C ILE A 133 16.03 1.60 13.13
N LYS A 134 16.78 1.02 12.18
CA LYS A 134 18.08 1.56 11.75
C LYS A 134 17.86 2.63 10.69
N ASP A 135 18.73 3.64 10.66
CA ASP A 135 18.70 4.68 9.63
C ASP A 135 18.74 4.09 8.22
N GLY A 136 17.81 4.53 7.36
CA GLY A 136 17.67 4.07 5.98
C GLY A 136 17.08 2.67 5.81
N TYR A 137 16.69 2.00 6.90
CA TYR A 137 16.05 0.70 6.82
C TYR A 137 14.56 0.84 6.47
N ASN A 138 14.00 -0.13 5.73
CA ASN A 138 12.63 -0.05 5.24
C ASN A 138 11.62 -0.23 6.39
N PRO A 139 10.77 0.77 6.71
CA PRO A 139 9.79 0.66 7.78
C PRO A 139 8.80 -0.49 7.60
N ALA A 140 8.41 -0.78 6.35
CA ALA A 140 7.51 -1.90 6.06
C ALA A 140 8.15 -3.27 6.34
N THR A 141 9.45 -3.40 6.10
CA THR A 141 10.19 -4.62 6.44
C THR A 141 10.40 -4.72 7.94
N TRP A 142 10.87 -3.65 8.56
CA TRP A 142 11.11 -3.57 9.99
C TRP A 142 9.86 -3.89 10.81
N MET A 143 8.70 -3.31 10.48
CA MET A 143 7.47 -3.55 11.23
C MET A 143 7.12 -5.04 11.23
N LEU A 144 7.23 -5.72 10.09
CA LEU A 144 6.93 -7.14 9.96
C LEU A 144 7.91 -8.02 10.75
N GLU A 145 9.17 -7.62 10.83
CA GLU A 145 10.20 -8.32 11.62
C GLU A 145 9.92 -8.18 13.13
N VAL A 146 9.65 -6.96 13.61
CA VAL A 146 9.44 -6.72 15.05
C VAL A 146 8.08 -7.23 15.53
N THR A 147 7.07 -7.31 14.67
CA THR A 147 5.75 -7.88 14.99
C THR A 147 5.62 -9.35 14.64
N SER A 148 6.73 -10.04 14.36
CA SER A 148 6.70 -11.47 14.05
C SER A 148 6.31 -12.31 15.27
N SER A 149 5.69 -13.48 15.05
CA SER A 149 5.32 -14.39 16.16
C SER A 149 6.52 -14.86 16.97
N ALA A 150 7.70 -14.94 16.37
CA ALA A 150 8.94 -15.26 17.08
C ALA A 150 9.34 -14.13 18.06
N GLN A 151 9.09 -12.87 17.69
CA GLN A 151 9.32 -11.74 18.57
C GLN A 151 8.29 -11.65 19.68
N GLU A 152 7.01 -11.90 19.41
CA GLU A 152 5.98 -12.01 20.47
C GLU A 152 6.39 -13.00 21.56
N LEU A 153 6.86 -14.19 21.16
CA LEU A 153 7.34 -15.23 22.09
C LEU A 153 8.56 -14.79 22.89
N THR A 154 9.50 -14.08 22.25
CA THR A 154 10.74 -13.63 22.89
C THR A 154 10.49 -12.51 23.90
N LEU A 155 9.58 -11.59 23.56
CA LEU A 155 9.19 -10.47 24.41
C LEU A 155 8.16 -10.87 25.48
N GLY A 156 7.47 -12.00 25.29
CA GLY A 156 6.39 -12.42 26.18
C GLY A 156 5.16 -11.51 26.10
N VAL A 157 4.90 -10.94 24.92
CA VAL A 157 3.79 -10.00 24.68
C VAL A 157 2.89 -10.48 23.55
N ASP A 158 1.66 -9.97 23.51
CA ASP A 158 0.76 -10.07 22.36
C ASP A 158 0.53 -8.66 21.78
N PHE A 159 0.97 -8.41 20.55
CA PHE A 159 0.83 -7.10 19.93
C PHE A 159 -0.63 -6.70 19.66
N HIS A 160 -1.53 -7.67 19.50
CA HIS A 160 -2.95 -7.39 19.38
C HIS A 160 -3.53 -6.85 20.69
N ASP A 161 -3.13 -7.45 21.82
CA ASP A 161 -3.56 -6.97 23.14
C ASP A 161 -2.94 -5.60 23.45
N ILE A 162 -1.68 -5.37 23.08
CA ILE A 162 -1.05 -4.05 23.19
C ILE A 162 -1.85 -3.02 22.37
N TYR A 163 -2.16 -3.33 21.12
CA TYR A 163 -2.91 -2.44 20.24
C TYR A 163 -4.30 -2.11 20.79
N LYS A 164 -5.05 -3.12 21.23
CA LYS A 164 -6.39 -2.93 21.85
C LYS A 164 -6.38 -2.04 23.10
N ASN A 165 -5.27 -2.04 23.84
CA ASN A 165 -5.11 -1.22 25.03
C ASN A 165 -4.45 0.14 24.75
N SER A 166 -4.08 0.41 23.51
CA SER A 166 -3.45 1.67 23.09
C SER A 166 -4.48 2.77 22.84
N ASP A 167 -4.01 4.03 22.83
CA ASP A 167 -4.86 5.17 22.47
C ASP A 167 -5.26 5.17 20.98
N LEU A 168 -4.58 4.41 20.12
CA LEU A 168 -4.94 4.30 18.69
C LEU A 168 -6.21 3.48 18.45
N TYR A 169 -6.56 2.59 19.39
CA TYR A 169 -7.78 1.77 19.28
C TYR A 169 -9.04 2.47 19.82
N ARG A 170 -8.87 3.55 20.59
CA ARG A 170 -9.96 4.22 21.33
C ARG A 170 -10.79 5.18 20.48
#